data_AF-A0A6H0ZKS5-F1
#
_entry.id   AF-A0A6H0ZKS5-F1
#
_cell.length_a   1.000
_cell.length_b   1.000
_cell.length_c   1.000
_cell.angle_alpha   90.00
_cell.angle_beta   90.00
_cell.angle_gamma   90.00
#
_symmetry.space_group_name_H-M   'P 1'
#
loop_
_entity.id
_entity.type
_entity.pdbx_description
1 polymer ?
#
loop_
_entity_poly.entity_id
_entity_poly.type
_entity_poly.pdbx_seq_one_letter_code
_entity_poly.pdbx_strand_id
1 'polypeptide(L)'
;MDNWLKALVACACVVIISGGGYYAYSQYAETRAHSLEQARLENVRDGLFRDAEAAKNDVEAVKKYCRAAQTSQTLSALADKRDLYRQIEENCRYFGYL
;
A
#
# COMPACT_ATOMS: atom_id res chain seq x y z
N MET A 1 33.78 39.29 22.19
CA MET A 1 33.49 37.89 21.81
C MET A 1 34.09 37.69 20.44
N ASP A 2 35.29 37.11 20.39
CA ASP A 2 36.06 36.89 19.17
C ASP A 2 35.23 36.18 18.11
N ASN A 3 35.19 36.75 16.90
CA ASN A 3 34.38 36.27 15.77
C ASN A 3 34.59 34.76 15.47
N TRP A 4 35.76 34.23 15.82
CA TRP A 4 36.11 32.82 15.72
C TRP A 4 35.25 31.90 16.61
N LEU A 5 34.98 32.31 17.85
CA LEU A 5 34.19 31.50 18.79
C LEU A 5 32.72 31.44 18.36
N LYS A 6 32.19 32.54 17.81
CA LYS A 6 30.83 32.59 17.23
C LYS A 6 30.68 31.66 16.02
N ALA A 7 31.71 31.57 15.17
CA ALA A 7 31.67 30.70 14.00
C ALA A 7 31.64 29.21 14.38
N LEU A 8 32.46 28.79 15.36
CA LEU A 8 32.49 27.42 15.86
C LEU A 8 31.15 26.99 16.47
N VAL A 9 30.54 27.86 17.27
CA VAL A 9 29.23 27.59 17.88
C VAL A 9 28.13 27.49 16.83
N ALA A 10 28.13 28.37 15.82
CA ALA A 10 27.15 28.31 14.73
C ALA A 10 27.25 26.98 13.94
N CYS A 11 28.47 26.52 13.63
CA CYS A 11 28.68 25.25 12.95
C CYS A 11 28.20 24.06 13.80
N ALA A 12 28.45 24.06 15.10
CA ALA A 12 27.98 23.00 16.00
C ALA A 12 26.44 22.93 16.05
N CYS A 13 25.75 24.07 16.08
CA CYS A 13 24.29 24.12 16.03
C CYS A 13 23.73 23.54 14.72
N VAL A 14 24.35 23.84 13.57
CA VAL A 14 23.92 23.29 12.27
C VAL A 14 24.07 21.78 12.23
N VAL A 15 25.17 21.23 12.75
CA VAL A 15 25.41 19.78 12.83
C VAL A 15 24.38 19.10 13.75
N ILE A 16 24.05 19.70 14.89
CA ILE A 16 23.04 19.14 15.81
C ILE A 16 21.64 19.18 15.18
N ILE A 17 21.25 20.29 14.54
CA ILE A 17 19.93 20.43 13.90
C ILE A 17 19.80 19.46 12.72
N SER A 18 20.84 19.31 11.90
CA SER A 18 20.83 18.37 10.77
C SER A 18 20.83 16.91 11.24
N GLY A 19 21.60 16.57 12.28
CA GLY A 19 21.59 15.23 12.88
C GLY A 19 20.25 14.87 13.51
N GLY A 20 19.65 15.78 14.28
CA GLY A 20 18.33 15.58 14.89
C GLY A 20 17.19 15.53 13.88
N GLY A 21 17.23 16.39 12.86
CA GLY A 21 16.22 16.43 11.80
C GLY A 21 16.19 15.17 10.93
N TYR A 22 17.35 14.59 10.63
CA TYR A 22 17.43 13.38 9.79
C TYR A 22 16.81 12.15 10.49
N TYR A 23 17.05 12.01 11.80
CA TYR A 23 16.50 10.89 12.59
C TYR A 23 14.97 10.98 12.74
N ALA A 24 14.43 12.19 12.85
CA ALA A 24 12.98 12.40 12.89
C ALA A 24 12.31 12.10 11.54
N TYR A 25 12.96 12.46 10.42
CA TYR A 25 12.42 12.21 9.08
C TYR A 25 12.40 10.72 8.72
N SER A 26 13.43 9.95 9.11
CA SER A 26 13.47 8.51 8.83
C SER A 26 12.36 7.74 9.55
N GLN A 27 12.06 8.05 10.82
CA GLN A 27 10.93 7.43 11.53
C GLN A 27 9.57 7.82 10.94
N TYR A 28 9.42 9.07 10.49
CA TYR A 28 8.17 9.54 9.87
C TYR A 28 7.91 8.87 8.51
N ALA A 29 8.98 8.61 7.76
CA ALA A 29 8.90 7.92 6.47
C ALA A 29 8.53 6.44 6.63
N GLU A 30 9.13 5.72 7.59
CA GLU A 30 8.82 4.31 7.86
C GLU A 30 7.38 4.12 8.34
N THR A 31 6.91 4.99 9.25
CA THR A 31 5.53 4.92 9.75
C THR A 31 4.51 5.17 8.64
N ARG A 32 4.81 6.09 7.71
CA ARG A 32 3.96 6.34 6.54
C ARG A 32 3.97 5.18 5.55
N ALA A 33 5.11 4.54 5.32
CA ALA A 33 5.22 3.41 4.41
C ALA A 33 4.31 2.25 4.84
N HIS A 34 4.28 1.92 6.13
CA HIS A 34 3.38 0.90 6.66
C HIS A 34 1.90 1.30 6.54
N SER A 35 1.56 2.56 6.81
CA SER A 35 0.18 3.05 6.69
C SER A 35 -0.32 3.07 5.24
N LEU A 36 0.57 3.36 4.29
CA LEU A 36 0.25 3.38 2.86
C LEU A 36 0.00 1.96 2.34
N GLU A 37 0.78 0.98 2.79
CA GLU A 37 0.58 -0.41 2.40
C GLU A 37 -0.73 -0.95 2.94
N GLN A 38 -1.08 -0.66 4.20
CA GLN A 38 -2.37 -1.05 4.77
C GLN A 38 -3.54 -0.38 4.04
N ALA A 39 -3.45 0.93 3.77
CA ALA A 39 -4.47 1.64 2.99
C ALA A 39 -4.61 1.07 1.57
N ARG A 40 -3.51 0.63 0.95
CA ARG A 40 -3.53 -0.02 -0.36
C ARG A 40 -4.28 -1.35 -0.29
N LEU A 41 -3.97 -2.19 0.69
CA LEU A 41 -4.63 -3.48 0.88
C LEU A 41 -6.12 -3.31 1.19
N GLU A 42 -6.49 -2.33 2.01
CA GLU A 42 -7.90 -1.98 2.25
C GLU A 42 -8.61 -1.54 0.97
N ASN A 43 -7.98 -0.71 0.14
CA ASN A 43 -8.56 -0.30 -1.14
C ASN A 43 -8.75 -1.49 -2.10
N VAL A 44 -7.80 -2.42 -2.16
CA VAL A 44 -7.93 -3.64 -2.98
C VAL A 44 -9.07 -4.50 -2.45
N ARG A 45 -9.15 -4.69 -1.12
CA ARG A 45 -10.24 -5.43 -0.49
C ARG A 45 -11.59 -4.78 -0.79
N ASP A 46 -11.74 -3.48 -0.54
CA ASP A 46 -12.98 -2.74 -0.81
C ASP A 46 -13.35 -2.79 -2.31
N GLY A 47 -12.36 -2.78 -3.21
CA GLY A 47 -12.56 -3.01 -4.64
C GLY A 47 -13.22 -4.34 -4.94
N LEU A 48 -12.72 -5.44 -4.35
CA LEU A 48 -13.33 -6.78 -4.50
C LEU A 48 -14.77 -6.83 -4.00
N PHE A 49 -15.08 -6.19 -2.87
CA PHE A 49 -16.46 -6.13 -2.36
C PHE A 49 -17.37 -5.30 -3.28
N ARG A 50 -16.87 -4.18 -3.80
CA ARG A 50 -17.62 -3.33 -4.73
C ARG A 50 -17.90 -4.05 -6.05
N ASP A 51 -16.90 -4.72 -6.61
CA ASP A 51 -17.01 -5.43 -7.89
C ASP A 51 -17.88 -6.69 -7.77
N ALA A 52 -17.92 -7.29 -6.57
CA ALA A 52 -18.84 -8.38 -6.23
C ALA A 52 -20.27 -7.90 -5.88
N GLU A 53 -20.54 -6.59 -5.91
CA GLU A 53 -21.78 -5.96 -5.44
C GLU A 53 -22.17 -6.43 -4.01
N ALA A 54 -21.17 -6.69 -3.18
CA ALA A 54 -21.30 -7.29 -1.87
C ALA A 54 -21.24 -6.23 -0.76
N ALA A 55 -21.97 -6.45 0.33
CA ALA A 55 -21.76 -5.69 1.56
C ALA A 55 -20.35 -5.98 2.11
N LYS A 56 -19.73 -5.04 2.83
CA LYS A 56 -18.34 -5.17 3.35
C LYS A 56 -18.09 -6.40 4.25
N ASN A 57 -19.17 -7.02 4.75
CA ASN A 57 -19.17 -8.21 5.58
C ASN A 57 -19.64 -9.48 4.84
N ASP A 58 -20.11 -9.38 3.61
CA ASP A 58 -20.58 -10.51 2.82
C ASP A 58 -19.42 -11.17 2.06
N VAL A 59 -18.65 -11.96 2.81
CA VAL A 59 -17.50 -12.70 2.29
C VAL A 59 -17.94 -13.80 1.30
N GLU A 60 -19.15 -14.34 1.43
CA GLU A 60 -19.64 -15.37 0.51
C GLU A 60 -19.86 -14.83 -0.91
N ALA A 61 -20.42 -13.62 -1.02
CA ALA A 61 -20.59 -12.96 -2.30
C ALA A 61 -19.23 -12.72 -3.00
N VAL A 62 -18.22 -12.26 -2.25
CA VAL A 62 -16.85 -12.09 -2.78
C VAL A 62 -16.24 -13.43 -3.21
N LYS A 63 -16.42 -14.50 -2.44
CA LYS A 63 -15.96 -15.85 -2.83
C LYS A 63 -16.61 -16.33 -4.13
N LYS A 64 -17.91 -16.08 -4.33
CA LYS A 64 -18.62 -16.40 -5.59
C LYS A 64 -18.04 -15.60 -6.75
N TYR A 65 -17.81 -14.31 -6.57
CA TYR A 65 -17.16 -13.45 -7.57
C TYR A 65 -15.76 -13.94 -7.94
N CYS A 66 -14.92 -14.26 -6.96
CA CYS A 66 -13.56 -14.76 -7.20
C CYS A 66 -13.55 -16.08 -8.00
N ARG A 67 -14.51 -16.99 -7.73
CA ARG A 67 -14.68 -18.24 -8.52
C ARG A 67 -15.14 -17.97 -9.96
N ALA A 68 -16.04 -17.00 -10.13
CA ALA A 68 -16.48 -16.56 -11.46
C ALA A 68 -15.33 -15.93 -12.26
N ALA A 69 -14.50 -15.11 -11.61
CA ALA A 69 -13.30 -14.52 -12.22
C ALA A 69 -12.29 -15.59 -12.67
N GLN A 70 -12.03 -16.61 -11.84
CA GLN A 70 -11.17 -17.74 -12.20
C GLN A 70 -11.70 -18.49 -13.43
N THR A 71 -13.01 -18.77 -13.47
CA THR A 71 -13.64 -19.44 -14.61
C THR A 71 -13.54 -18.56 -15.87
N SER A 72 -13.73 -17.24 -15.73
CA SER A 72 -13.67 -16.28 -16.85
C SER A 72 -12.27 -16.11 -17.43
N GLN A 73 -11.22 -16.25 -16.61
CA GLN A 73 -9.83 -16.26 -17.08
C GLN A 73 -9.58 -17.37 -18.11
N THR A 74 -10.11 -18.56 -17.86
CA THR A 74 -9.96 -19.71 -18.78
C THR A 74 -10.75 -19.55 -20.08
N LEU A 75 -11.84 -18.79 -20.06
CA LEU A 75 -12.71 -18.53 -21.20
C LEU A 75 -12.31 -17.29 -22.01
N SER A 76 -11.44 -16.44 -21.47
CA SER A 76 -11.07 -15.17 -22.09
C SER A 76 -10.02 -15.36 -23.20
N ALA A 77 -10.48 -15.31 -24.46
CA ALA A 77 -9.60 -15.33 -25.64
C ALA A 77 -8.82 -14.02 -25.85
N LEU A 78 -9.28 -12.91 -25.26
CA LEU A 78 -8.67 -11.59 -25.37
C LEU A 78 -7.60 -11.41 -24.29
N ALA A 79 -6.37 -11.08 -24.70
CA ALA A 79 -5.21 -10.91 -23.82
C ALA A 79 -5.45 -9.84 -22.73
N ASP A 80 -6.04 -8.71 -23.11
CA ASP A 80 -6.33 -7.57 -22.22
C ASP A 80 -7.24 -7.94 -21.03
N LYS A 81 -8.26 -8.78 -21.28
CA LYS A 81 -9.15 -9.26 -20.20
C LYS A 81 -8.48 -10.32 -19.33
N ARG A 82 -7.56 -11.12 -19.87
CA ARG A 82 -6.83 -12.13 -19.09
C ARG A 82 -5.97 -11.51 -18.01
N ASP A 83 -5.30 -10.40 -18.31
CA ASP A 83 -4.44 -9.72 -17.32
C ASP A 83 -5.27 -9.16 -16.16
N LEU A 84 -6.45 -8.59 -16.47
CA LEU A 84 -7.40 -8.13 -15.46
C LEU A 84 -7.86 -9.29 -14.55
N TYR A 85 -8.30 -10.42 -15.14
CA TYR A 85 -8.75 -11.57 -14.36
C TYR A 85 -7.62 -12.21 -13.54
N ARG A 86 -6.39 -12.22 -14.07
CA ARG A 86 -5.22 -12.71 -13.32
C ARG A 86 -4.95 -11.84 -12.10
N GLN A 87 -5.02 -10.52 -12.24
CA GLN A 87 -4.83 -9.60 -11.12
C GLN A 87 -5.93 -9.77 -10.05
N ILE A 88 -7.19 -9.96 -10.46
CA ILE A 88 -8.30 -10.25 -9.54
C ILE A 88 -8.06 -11.58 -8.81
N GLU A 89 -7.61 -12.62 -9.53
CA GLU A 89 -7.32 -13.93 -8.95
C GLU A 89 -6.18 -13.87 -7.91
N GLU A 90 -5.08 -13.17 -8.23
CA GLU A 90 -3.96 -12.95 -7.31
C GLU A 90 -4.44 -12.26 -6.02
N ASN A 91 -5.27 -11.21 -6.14
CA ASN A 91 -5.87 -10.54 -5.00
C ASN A 91 -6.79 -11.46 -4.20
N CYS A 92 -7.66 -12.23 -4.87
CA CYS A 92 -8.55 -13.19 -4.22
C CYS A 92 -7.79 -14.26 -3.44
N ARG A 93 -6.67 -14.78 -3.96
CA ARG A 93 -5.79 -15.72 -3.24
C ARG A 93 -5.10 -15.07 -2.06
N TYR A 94 -4.60 -13.84 -2.22
CA TYR A 94 -3.96 -13.09 -1.14
C TYR A 94 -4.89 -12.90 0.07
N PHE A 95 -6.17 -12.61 -0.18
CA PHE A 95 -7.18 -12.46 0.88
C PHE A 95 -7.86 -13.77 1.33
N GLY A 96 -7.52 -14.92 0.74
CA GLY A 96 -8.08 -16.22 1.14
C GLY A 96 -9.53 -16.48 0.71
N TYR A 97 -9.95 -15.88 -0.41
CA TYR A 97 -11.30 -16.08 -0.99
C TYR A 97 -11.36 -17.22 -2.03
N LEU A 98 -10.21 -17.78 -2.42
CA LEU A 98 -10.06 -18.92 -3.33
C LEU A 98 -9.39 -20.11 -2.64
#